data_AF-A0A9P1IIE0-F1
#
_entry.id   AF-A0A9P1IIE0-F1
#
_cell.length_a   1.000
_cell.length_b   1.000
_cell.length_c   1.000
_cell.angle_alpha   90.00
_cell.angle_beta   90.00
_cell.angle_gamma   90.00
#
_symmetry.space_group_name_H-M   'P 1'
#
loop_
_entity.id
_entity.type
_entity.pdbx_description
1 polymer ?
#
loop_
_entity_poly.entity_id
_entity_poly.type
_entity_poly.pdbx_seq_one_letter_code
_entity_poly.pdbx_strand_id
1 'polypeptide(L)'
;MSDELQSILQQLPTYQPGTPNYQQLVNTIEEIGRDLKASYTFNKVSTERLKRNIINARVLVRGCLLDADNDKKKADAKIEKERQEVATAAKTETPTPSSTPKI
;
A
#
# COMPACT_ATOMS: atom_id res chain seq x y z
N MET A 1 18.17 -18.73 -27.03
CA MET A 1 16.86 -18.96 -26.35
C MET A 1 16.90 -18.55 -24.89
N SER A 2 17.99 -18.79 -24.15
CA SER A 2 18.11 -18.36 -22.75
C SER A 2 18.12 -16.84 -22.57
N ASP A 3 18.80 -16.09 -23.44
CA ASP A 3 18.86 -14.62 -23.38
C ASP A 3 17.53 -13.93 -23.67
N GLU A 4 16.69 -14.51 -24.54
CA GLU A 4 15.36 -13.97 -24.82
C GLU A 4 14.41 -14.16 -23.63
N LEU A 5 14.49 -15.30 -22.93
CA LEU A 5 13.73 -15.52 -21.70
C LEU A 5 14.18 -14.58 -20.58
N GLN A 6 15.48 -14.31 -20.46
CA GLN A 6 15.99 -13.30 -19.52
C GLN A 6 15.51 -11.89 -19.90
N SER A 7 15.50 -11.55 -21.18
CA SER A 7 14.96 -10.27 -21.67
C SER A 7 13.47 -10.11 -21.35
N ILE A 8 12.68 -11.18 -21.53
CA ILE A 8 11.24 -11.21 -21.22
C ILE A 8 11.00 -11.12 -19.70
N LEU A 9 11.80 -11.82 -18.88
CA LEU A 9 11.76 -11.69 -17.42
C LEU A 9 12.15 -10.27 -16.96
N GLN A 10 13.04 -9.59 -17.68
CA GLN A 10 13.40 -8.19 -17.45
C GLN A 10 12.29 -7.20 -17.88
N GLN A 11 11.24 -7.67 -18.57
CA GLN A 11 10.10 -6.86 -19.00
C GLN A 11 8.89 -7.00 -18.06
N LEU A 12 8.93 -7.98 -17.15
CA LEU A 12 7.91 -8.10 -16.11
C LEU A 12 8.17 -7.04 -15.03
N PRO A 13 7.11 -6.43 -14.48
CA PRO A 13 7.24 -5.52 -13.36
C PRO A 13 8.03 -6.22 -12.25
N THR A 14 9.16 -5.65 -11.84
CA THR A 14 10.03 -6.21 -10.81
C THR A 14 9.35 -6.07 -9.46
N TYR A 15 8.40 -6.97 -9.18
CA TYR A 15 7.81 -7.12 -7.87
C TYR A 15 8.90 -7.63 -6.93
N GLN A 16 9.36 -6.77 -6.03
CA GLN A 16 10.31 -7.16 -4.99
C GLN A 16 9.51 -7.77 -3.83
N PRO A 17 9.58 -9.10 -3.60
CA PRO A 17 8.84 -9.73 -2.51
C PRO A 17 9.36 -9.21 -1.17
N GLY A 18 8.43 -8.75 -0.32
CA GLY A 18 8.74 -8.23 1.03
C GLY A 18 8.80 -6.71 1.15
N THR A 19 8.86 -5.97 0.04
CA THR A 19 8.69 -4.50 0.06
C THR A 19 7.24 -4.11 -0.16
N PRO A 20 6.68 -3.17 0.63
CA PRO A 20 5.33 -2.66 0.39
C PRO A 20 5.17 -2.10 -1.02
N ASN A 21 4.00 -2.33 -1.65
CA ASN A 21 3.71 -1.86 -3.01
C ASN A 21 3.91 -0.33 -3.15
N TYR A 22 3.54 0.42 -2.11
CA TYR A 22 3.75 1.86 -2.05
C TYR A 22 5.24 2.26 -2.11
N GLN A 23 6.10 1.58 -1.35
CA GLN A 23 7.53 1.88 -1.34
C GLN A 23 8.18 1.58 -2.69
N GLN A 24 7.79 0.47 -3.33
CA GLN A 24 8.26 0.13 -4.67
C GLN A 24 7.80 1.17 -5.70
N LEU A 25 6.58 1.68 -5.57
CA LEU A 25 6.05 2.74 -6.44
C LEU A 25 6.86 4.04 -6.31
N VAL A 26 7.18 4.47 -5.09
CA VAL A 26 7.98 5.67 -4.84
C VAL A 26 9.36 5.55 -5.50
N ASN A 27 10.06 4.43 -5.29
CA ASN A 27 11.37 4.18 -5.90
C ASN A 27 11.29 4.22 -7.44
N THR A 28 10.25 3.63 -8.02
CA THR A 28 10.03 3.62 -9.47
C THR A 28 9.82 5.05 -10.00
N ILE A 29 9.11 5.92 -9.27
CA ILE A 29 8.89 7.32 -9.66
C ILE A 29 10.21 8.11 -9.64
N GLU A 30 11.07 7.90 -8.66
CA GLU A 30 12.38 8.54 -8.60
C GLU A 30 13.29 8.13 -9.78
N GLU A 31 13.22 6.85 -10.19
CA GLU A 31 13.90 6.37 -11.39
C GLU A 31 13.36 7.02 -12.67
N ILE A 32 12.04 7.17 -12.80
CA ILE A 32 11.42 7.89 -13.92
C ILE A 32 11.96 9.32 -14.02
N GLY A 33 12.10 10.02 -12.89
CA GLY A 33 12.65 11.38 -12.87
C GLY A 33 14.10 11.44 -13.37
N ARG A 34 14.93 10.45 -13.00
CA ARG A 34 16.32 10.34 -13.47
C ARG A 34 16.39 10.03 -14.96
N ASP A 35 15.57 9.10 -15.45
CA ASP A 35 15.54 8.70 -16.84
C ASP A 35 14.96 9.75 -17.78
N LEU A 36 14.02 10.55 -17.30
CA LEU A 36 13.46 11.66 -18.07
C LEU A 36 14.56 12.65 -18.46
N LYS A 37 15.42 13.04 -17.50
CA LYS A 37 16.56 13.95 -17.77
C LYS A 37 17.56 13.33 -18.75
N ALA A 38 17.90 12.05 -18.57
CA ALA A 38 18.85 11.33 -19.41
C ALA A 38 18.30 11.04 -20.83
N SER A 39 16.98 11.01 -21.02
CA SER A 39 16.35 10.78 -22.32
C SER A 39 16.47 12.00 -23.25
N TYR A 40 16.56 13.23 -22.70
CA TYR A 40 16.76 14.45 -23.50
C TYR A 40 18.11 14.49 -24.21
N THR A 41 19.12 13.76 -23.73
CA THR A 41 20.42 13.62 -24.42
C THR A 41 20.42 12.49 -25.45
N PHE A 42 19.23 12.07 -25.94
CA PHE A 42 19.04 11.01 -26.93
C PHE A 42 19.64 9.64 -26.57
N ASN A 43 19.78 9.34 -25.27
CA ASN A 43 20.23 8.02 -24.84
C ASN A 43 19.11 6.98 -25.04
N LYS A 44 19.26 6.12 -26.06
CA LYS A 44 18.29 5.06 -26.39
C LYS A 44 17.99 4.13 -25.22
N VAL A 45 18.98 3.82 -24.39
CA VAL A 45 18.81 2.92 -23.24
C VAL A 45 17.95 3.59 -22.16
N SER A 46 18.21 4.87 -21.86
CA SER A 46 17.40 5.64 -20.92
C SER A 46 15.95 5.79 -21.39
N THR A 47 15.74 6.00 -22.68
CA THR A 47 14.39 6.08 -23.26
C THR A 47 13.62 4.76 -23.13
N GLU A 48 14.26 3.63 -23.38
CA GLU A 48 13.62 2.31 -23.20
C GLU A 48 13.36 2.00 -21.73
N ARG A 49 14.29 2.36 -20.84
CA ARG A 49 14.10 2.23 -19.39
C ARG A 49 12.96 3.10 -18.88
N LEU A 50 12.86 4.34 -19.36
CA LEU A 50 11.76 5.26 -19.04
C LEU A 50 10.41 4.66 -19.42
N LYS A 51 10.27 4.12 -20.64
CA LYS A 51 9.03 3.46 -21.09
C LYS A 51 8.66 2.28 -20.20
N ARG A 52 9.63 1.43 -19.84
CA ARG A 52 9.41 0.28 -18.95
C ARG A 52 8.97 0.72 -17.55
N ASN A 53 9.64 1.71 -16.97
CA ASN A 53 9.32 2.22 -15.64
C ASN A 53 7.93 2.84 -15.57
N ILE A 54 7.49 3.53 -16.63
CA ILE A 54 6.11 4.06 -16.73
C ILE A 54 5.07 2.92 -16.73
N ILE A 55 5.31 1.84 -17.48
CA ILE A 55 4.40 0.68 -17.51
C ILE A 55 4.38 -0.02 -16.14
N ASN A 56 5.55 -0.20 -15.51
CA ASN A 56 5.69 -0.82 -14.19
C ASN A 56 4.93 -0.01 -13.12
N ALA A 57 5.13 1.31 -13.08
CA ALA A 57 4.42 2.20 -12.17
C ALA A 57 2.89 2.06 -12.28
N ARG A 58 2.35 1.93 -13.50
CA ARG A 58 0.90 1.71 -13.71
C ARG A 58 0.39 0.40 -13.10
N VAL A 59 1.19 -0.66 -13.13
CA VAL A 59 0.83 -1.94 -12.51
C VAL A 59 0.90 -1.81 -10.98
N LEU A 60 1.96 -1.20 -10.46
CA LEU A 60 2.14 -0.97 -9.02
C LEU A 60 1.02 -0.10 -8.42
N VAL A 61 0.54 0.92 -9.14
CA VAL A 61 -0.60 1.74 -8.70
C VAL A 61 -1.86 0.90 -8.49
N ARG A 62 -2.14 -0.06 -9.38
CA ARG A 62 -3.29 -0.96 -9.20
C ARG A 62 -3.14 -1.81 -7.94
N GLY A 63 -1.93 -2.30 -7.65
CA GLY A 63 -1.62 -3.00 -6.40
C GLY A 63 -1.80 -2.11 -5.18
N CYS A 64 -1.31 -0.87 -5.23
CA CYS A 64 -1.44 0.09 -4.13
C CYS A 64 -2.89 0.46 -3.81
N LEU A 65 -3.75 0.59 -4.84
CA LEU A 65 -5.17 0.86 -4.63
C LEU A 65 -5.87 -0.29 -3.91
N LEU A 66 -5.55 -1.54 -4.30
CA LEU A 66 -6.10 -2.72 -3.65
C LEU A 66 -5.65 -2.83 -2.18
N ASP A 67 -4.37 -2.56 -1.92
CA ASP A 67 -3.84 -2.53 -0.55
C ASP A 67 -4.52 -1.44 0.29
N ALA A 68 -4.71 -0.24 -0.27
CA ALA A 68 -5.39 0.86 0.42
C ALA A 68 -6.86 0.53 0.75
N ASP A 69 -7.59 -0.10 -0.17
CA ASP A 69 -8.96 -0.55 0.07
C ASP A 69 -9.02 -1.62 1.16
N ASN A 70 -8.06 -2.55 1.18
CA ASN A 70 -7.96 -3.57 2.23
C ASN A 70 -7.61 -2.96 3.58
N ASP A 71 -6.68 -2.01 3.62
CA ASP A 71 -6.27 -1.34 4.85
C ASP A 71 -7.36 -0.44 5.41
N LYS A 72 -8.16 0.21 4.55
CA LYS A 72 -9.38 0.92 4.96
C LYS A 72 -10.37 -0.03 5.64
N LYS A 73 -10.67 -1.19 5.04
CA LYS A 73 -11.55 -2.21 5.65
C LYS A 73 -11.01 -2.73 6.99
N LYS A 74 -9.69 -2.93 7.10
CA LYS A 74 -9.05 -3.32 8.36
C LYS A 74 -9.13 -2.22 9.41
N ALA A 75 -8.95 -0.95 9.02
CA ALA A 75 -9.09 0.18 9.91
C ALA A 75 -10.54 0.28 10.43
N ASP A 76 -11.53 0.12 9.56
CA ASP A 76 -12.95 0.08 9.94
C ASP A 76 -13.24 -1.09 10.89
N ALA A 77 -12.68 -2.29 10.62
CA ALA A 77 -12.81 -3.45 11.49
C ALA A 77 -12.07 -3.28 12.83
N LYS A 78 -10.96 -2.53 12.86
CA LYS A 78 -10.22 -2.21 14.08
C LYS A 78 -11.03 -1.22 14.92
N ILE A 79 -11.65 -0.21 14.31
CA ILE A 79 -12.54 0.75 14.99
C ILE A 79 -13.74 0.03 15.62
N GLU A 80 -14.33 -0.95 14.93
CA GLU A 80 -15.45 -1.73 15.48
C GLU A 80 -15.02 -2.65 16.62
N LYS A 81 -13.84 -3.29 16.52
CA LYS A 81 -13.26 -4.05 17.64
C LYS A 81 -12.97 -3.16 18.84
N GLU A 82 -12.43 -1.97 18.61
CA GLU A 82 -12.13 -1.00 19.67
C GLU A 82 -13.45 -0.49 20.30
N ARG A 83 -14.54 -0.31 19.52
CA ARG A 83 -15.90 -0.05 20.04
C ARG A 83 -16.47 -1.20 20.88
N GLN A 84 -16.22 -2.45 20.51
CA GLN A 84 -16.69 -3.62 21.26
C GLN A 84 -15.91 -3.82 22.58
N GLU A 85 -14.64 -3.42 22.63
CA GLU A 85 -13.87 -3.35 23.87
C GLU A 85 -14.40 -2.24 24.81
N VAL A 86 -14.80 -1.07 24.29
CA VAL A 86 -15.45 -0.05 25.15
C VAL A 86 -16.86 -0.47 25.60
N ALA A 87 -17.59 -1.22 24.76
CA ALA A 87 -18.92 -1.75 25.13
C ALA A 87 -18.85 -2.93 26.13
N THR A 88 -17.74 -3.66 26.19
CA THR A 88 -17.53 -4.72 27.19
C THR A 88 -16.98 -4.19 28.51
N ALA A 89 -16.34 -3.01 28.53
CA ALA A 89 -16.01 -2.29 29.76
C ALA A 89 -17.25 -1.65 30.45
N ALA A 90 -18.33 -1.39 29.72
CA ALA A 90 -19.59 -0.87 30.26
C ALA A 90 -20.48 -1.94 30.93
N LYS A 91 -20.00 -3.18 31.11
CA LYS A 91 -20.74 -4.28 31.76
C LYS A 91 -20.39 -4.50 33.24
N THR A 92 -19.60 -3.62 33.84
CA THR A 92 -19.53 -3.50 35.31
C THR A 92 -20.02 -2.12 35.71
N GLU A 93 -21.13 -2.14 36.44
CA GLU A 93 -21.73 -1.05 37.22
C GLU A 93 -22.71 -0.13 36.49
N THR A 94 -23.98 -0.56 36.45
CA THR A 94 -25.19 0.09 37.06
C THR A 94 -26.47 -0.63 36.55
N PRO A 95 -27.65 -0.68 37.23
CA PRO A 95 -28.27 0.38 38.08
C PRO A 95 -29.26 -0.02 39.25
N THR A 96 -29.27 0.78 40.34
CA THR A 96 -30.42 1.28 41.22
C THR A 96 -31.45 0.31 41.90
N PRO A 97 -32.10 0.60 43.08
CA PRO A 97 -32.65 1.91 43.53
C PRO A 97 -32.65 2.26 45.06
N SER A 98 -32.76 3.57 45.35
CA SER A 98 -33.41 4.27 46.48
C SER A 98 -33.87 3.49 47.74
N SER A 99 -33.35 3.85 48.94
CA SER A 99 -34.13 4.08 50.19
C SER A 99 -33.25 4.64 51.33
N THR A 100 -33.60 5.80 51.89
CA THR A 100 -33.15 6.29 53.24
C THR A 100 -34.05 5.67 54.31
N PRO A 101 -33.61 5.39 55.58
CA PRO A 101 -33.48 6.47 56.61
C PRO A 101 -32.57 6.23 57.86
N LYS A 102 -32.34 7.32 58.63
CA LYS A 102 -31.85 7.47 60.04
C LYS A 102 -30.35 7.15 60.30
N ILE A 103 -29.58 7.96 61.03
CA ILE A 103 -29.82 8.66 62.31
C ILE A 103 -29.43 10.14 62.21
#